data_AF-A0A8C2UXS9-F1
#
_entry.id   AF-A0A8C2UXS9-F1
#
_cell.length_a   1.000
_cell.length_b   1.000
_cell.length_c   1.000
_cell.angle_alpha   90.00
_cell.angle_beta   90.00
_cell.angle_gamma   90.00
#
_symmetry.space_group_name_H-M   'P 1'
#
loop_
_entity.id
_entity.type
_entity.pdbx_description
1 polymer ?
#
loop_
_entity_poly.entity_id
_entity_poly.type
_entity_poly.pdbx_seq_one_letter_code
_entity_poly.pdbx_strand_id
1 'polypeptide(L)'
;MLAIDSNCLKKEPNYFRKHSCGDKKEAAFLNRAAYKLEQFVKMNITVDFELHLLTVSQGTLKLINCTKEETVSKEPKKNDRCFLKTLVQKIKTCWNKILRGR
;
A
#
# COMPACT_ATOMS: atom_id res chain seq x y z
N MET A 1 -13.87 -2.02 4.75
CA MET A 1 -13.51 -3.09 3.77
C MET A 1 -13.80 -4.52 4.23
N LEU A 2 -14.45 -4.73 5.38
CA LEU A 2 -14.70 -6.09 5.91
C LEU A 2 -15.60 -6.92 4.96
N ALA A 3 -16.52 -6.30 4.24
CA ALA A 3 -17.41 -6.96 3.27
C ALA A 3 -16.76 -7.37 1.93
N ILE A 4 -15.46 -7.12 1.71
CA ILE A 4 -14.79 -7.34 0.41
C ILE A 4 -14.24 -8.79 0.28
N ASP A 5 -14.24 -9.57 1.37
CA ASP A 5 -13.55 -10.87 1.44
C ASP A 5 -14.11 -11.97 0.53
N SER A 6 -15.40 -11.95 0.19
CA SER A 6 -16.05 -13.07 -0.51
C SER A 6 -15.63 -13.24 -1.97
N ASN A 7 -15.13 -12.19 -2.63
CA ASN A 7 -14.85 -12.20 -4.08
C ASN A 7 -13.37 -11.99 -4.45
N CYS A 8 -12.48 -11.87 -3.47
CA CYS A 8 -11.06 -11.67 -3.76
C CYS A 8 -10.36 -12.98 -4.11
N LEU A 9 -9.55 -12.98 -5.18
CA LEU A 9 -8.69 -14.10 -5.52
C LEU A 9 -7.72 -14.38 -4.37
N LYS A 10 -7.64 -15.66 -3.96
CA LYS A 10 -6.68 -16.11 -2.93
C LYS A 10 -5.21 -15.98 -3.36
N LYS A 11 -4.95 -15.83 -4.68
CA LYS A 11 -3.60 -15.72 -5.22
C LYS A 11 -3.04 -14.32 -4.97
N GLU A 12 -1.88 -14.27 -4.30
CA GLU A 12 -1.22 -13.00 -4.02
C GLU A 12 -0.83 -12.27 -5.33
N PRO A 13 -1.19 -10.99 -5.47
CA PRO A 13 -0.79 -10.17 -6.61
C PRO A 13 0.74 -10.09 -6.78
N ASN A 14 1.21 -10.11 -8.02
CA ASN A 14 2.64 -10.06 -8.36
C ASN A 14 3.38 -8.87 -7.72
N TYR A 15 2.68 -7.76 -7.48
CA TYR A 15 3.24 -6.59 -6.79
C TYR A 15 3.85 -6.96 -5.43
N PHE A 16 3.14 -7.73 -4.60
CA PHE A 16 3.60 -8.08 -3.25
C PHE A 16 4.71 -9.13 -3.25
N ARG A 17 4.79 -9.94 -4.32
CA ARG A 17 5.91 -10.86 -4.54
C ARG A 17 7.18 -10.12 -4.92
N LYS A 18 7.06 -9.11 -5.80
CA LYS A 18 8.18 -8.28 -6.25
C LYS A 18 8.64 -7.29 -5.19
N HIS A 19 7.70 -6.74 -4.43
CA HIS A 19 7.92 -5.74 -3.41
C HIS A 19 7.36 -6.26 -2.09
N SER A 20 8.20 -6.98 -1.35
CA SER A 20 7.86 -7.52 -0.03
C SER A 20 8.43 -6.65 1.08
N CYS A 21 7.73 -6.63 2.22
CA CYS A 21 8.25 -6.08 3.47
C CYS A 21 9.20 -7.10 4.13
N GLY A 22 10.38 -7.29 3.52
CA GLY A 22 11.45 -8.12 4.06
C GLY A 22 12.39 -7.34 4.98
N ASP A 23 13.23 -8.06 5.74
CA ASP A 23 14.25 -7.47 6.62
C ASP A 23 15.12 -6.47 5.84
N LYS A 24 15.32 -5.27 6.40
CA LYS A 24 16.08 -4.16 5.80
C LYS A 24 15.44 -3.56 4.53
N LYS A 25 14.24 -4.01 4.14
CA LYS A 25 13.49 -3.52 2.97
C LYS A 25 12.14 -2.92 3.35
N GLU A 26 11.85 -2.79 4.64
CA GLU A 26 10.58 -2.27 5.16
C GLU A 26 10.32 -0.84 4.68
N ALA A 27 11.30 0.05 4.81
CA ALA A 27 11.19 1.44 4.37
C ALA A 27 10.96 1.54 2.84
N ALA A 28 11.70 0.75 2.06
CA ALA A 28 11.54 0.70 0.61
C ALA A 28 10.16 0.17 0.19
N PHE A 29 9.64 -0.84 0.89
CA PHE A 29 8.27 -1.33 0.69
C PHE A 29 7.25 -0.24 1.02
N LEU A 30 7.35 0.38 2.19
CA LEU A 30 6.42 1.43 2.64
C LEU A 30 6.42 2.64 1.70
N ASN A 31 7.58 3.05 1.19
CA ASN A 31 7.71 4.12 0.20
C ASN A 31 6.91 3.81 -1.08
N ARG A 32 7.12 2.63 -1.65
CA ARG A 32 6.39 2.19 -2.86
C ARG A 32 4.89 2.02 -2.60
N ALA A 33 4.54 1.49 -1.43
CA ALA A 33 3.15 1.23 -1.04
C ALA A 33 2.37 2.54 -0.84
N ALA A 34 3.00 3.57 -0.28
CA ALA A 34 2.41 4.90 -0.14
C ALA A 34 2.10 5.53 -1.51
N TYR A 35 3.08 5.59 -2.44
CA TYR A 35 2.79 6.05 -3.81
C TYR A 35 1.72 5.20 -4.51
N LYS A 36 1.64 3.91 -4.18
CA LYS A 36 0.60 3.06 -4.72
C LYS A 36 -0.78 3.42 -4.16
N LEU A 37 -0.90 3.79 -2.88
CA LEU A 37 -2.16 4.26 -2.28
C LEU A 37 -2.68 5.53 -2.96
N GLU A 38 -1.80 6.48 -3.32
CA GLU A 38 -2.18 7.69 -4.06
C GLU A 38 -2.84 7.39 -5.41
N GLN A 39 -2.51 6.26 -6.04
CA GLN A 39 -3.17 5.84 -7.28
C GLN A 39 -4.62 5.39 -7.09
N PHE A 40 -5.01 5.02 -5.86
CA PHE A 40 -6.38 4.59 -5.53
C PHE A 40 -7.32 5.76 -5.24
N VAL A 41 -6.80 6.98 -5.08
CA VAL A 41 -7.58 8.21 -4.87
C VAL A 41 -8.54 8.48 -6.04
N LYS A 42 -8.19 8.02 -7.26
CA LYS A 42 -9.05 8.16 -8.46
C LYS A 42 -10.10 7.05 -8.62
N MET A 43 -10.31 6.19 -7.62
CA MET A 43 -11.38 5.19 -7.66
C MET A 43 -12.73 5.79 -7.24
N ASN A 44 -13.83 5.17 -7.67
CA ASN A 44 -15.17 5.45 -7.14
C ASN A 44 -15.30 4.93 -5.70
N ILE A 45 -14.75 5.69 -4.76
CA ILE A 45 -14.80 5.48 -3.31
C ILE A 45 -15.42 6.70 -2.62
N THR A 46 -15.84 6.54 -1.37
CA THR A 46 -16.39 7.64 -0.56
C THR A 46 -15.28 8.65 -0.22
N VAL A 47 -15.62 9.95 -0.20
CA VAL A 47 -14.69 11.05 0.12
C VAL A 47 -13.97 10.85 1.46
N ASP A 48 -14.66 10.39 2.50
CA ASP A 48 -14.04 10.08 3.80
C ASP A 48 -12.95 9.01 3.69
N PHE A 49 -13.22 7.96 2.92
CA PHE A 49 -12.26 6.89 2.71
C PHE A 49 -11.08 7.34 1.84
N GLU A 50 -11.32 8.20 0.85
CA GLU A 50 -10.28 8.86 0.06
C GLU A 50 -9.34 9.70 0.94
N LEU A 51 -9.91 10.51 1.85
CA LEU A 51 -9.14 11.31 2.80
C LEU A 51 -8.24 10.42 3.68
N HIS A 52 -8.77 9.31 4.19
CA HIS A 52 -7.99 8.34 4.96
C HIS A 52 -6.83 7.73 4.16
N LEU A 53 -7.04 7.39 2.87
CA LEU A 53 -5.96 6.89 2.02
C LEU A 53 -4.85 7.92 1.82
N LEU A 54 -5.23 9.19 1.61
CA LEU A 54 -4.29 10.30 1.49
C LEU A 54 -3.49 10.51 2.78
N THR A 55 -4.17 10.53 3.94
CA THR A 55 -3.50 10.65 5.24
C THR A 55 -2.50 9.52 5.47
N VAL A 56 -2.88 8.27 5.17
CA VAL A 56 -1.97 7.11 5.32
C VAL A 56 -0.79 7.20 4.35
N SER A 57 -1.01 7.58 3.09
CA SER A 57 0.07 7.75 2.11
C SER A 57 1.06 8.82 2.55
N GLN A 58 0.58 10.05 2.73
CA GLN A 58 1.41 11.21 3.04
C GLN A 58 2.09 11.06 4.40
N GLY A 59 1.38 10.56 5.40
CA GLY A 59 1.94 10.25 6.71
C GLY A 59 3.06 9.21 6.62
N THR A 60 2.86 8.14 5.82
CA THR A 60 3.90 7.12 5.60
C THR A 60 5.13 7.73 4.93
N LEU A 61 4.97 8.50 3.85
CA LEU A 61 6.08 9.16 3.14
C LEU A 61 6.85 10.11 4.05
N LYS A 62 6.14 10.90 4.87
CA LYS A 62 6.76 11.83 5.82
C LYS A 62 7.58 11.11 6.89
N LEU A 63 7.08 9.99 7.41
CA LEU A 63 7.74 9.25 8.49
C LEU A 63 8.96 8.45 8.03
N ILE A 64 8.94 7.91 6.80
CA ILE A 64 10.06 7.10 6.29
C ILE A 64 11.23 7.96 5.74
N ASN A 65 11.01 9.28 5.54
CA ASN A 65 11.99 10.24 5.01
C ASN A 65 12.81 9.71 3.81
N CYS A 66 12.19 8.90 2.95
CA CYS A 66 12.84 8.34 1.78
C CYS A 66 12.73 9.35 0.63
N THR A 67 13.86 9.86 0.17
CA THR A 67 13.93 10.59 -1.10
C THR A 67 13.47 9.68 -2.24
N LYS A 68 12.66 10.21 -3.15
CA LYS A 68 12.13 9.47 -4.31
C LYS A 68 13.29 9.00 -5.20
N GLU A 69 13.76 7.79 -5.00
CA GLU A 69 14.41 7.01 -6.06
C GLU A 69 13.55 5.79 -6.33
N GLU A 70 12.52 5.98 -7.15
CA GLU A 70 12.12 4.97 -8.14
C GLU A 70 11.01 5.50 -9.05
N THR A 71 11.19 5.20 -10.33
CA THR A 71 10.21 5.40 -11.39
C THR A 71 8.92 4.69 -11.01
N VAL A 72 7.86 5.46 -10.75
CA VAL A 72 6.50 4.93 -10.63
C VAL A 72 6.20 4.22 -11.94
N SER A 73 6.34 2.90 -11.96
CA SER A 73 6.01 2.09 -13.12
C SER A 73 4.56 2.38 -13.46
N LYS A 74 4.34 2.95 -14.65
CA LYS A 74 3.05 3.25 -15.26
C LYS A 74 2.29 1.97 -15.62
N GLU A 75 2.35 0.91 -14.81
CA GLU A 75 1.52 -0.27 -15.04
C GLU A 75 0.06 0.09 -14.71
N PRO A 76 -0.82 0.18 -15.72
CA PRO A 76 -2.23 0.36 -15.48
C PRO A 76 -2.79 -1.02 -15.16
N LYS A 77 -2.77 -1.40 -13.89
CA LYS A 77 -3.42 -2.63 -13.44
C LYS A 77 -4.56 -2.26 -12.52
N LYS A 78 -5.77 -2.53 -13.02
CA LYS A 78 -7.09 -2.43 -12.38
C LYS A 78 -6.94 -2.18 -10.89
N ASN A 79 -7.08 -0.91 -10.50
CA ASN A 79 -7.25 -0.55 -9.10
C ASN A 79 -8.52 -1.27 -8.65
N ASP A 80 -8.36 -2.42 -8.03
CA ASP A 80 -9.46 -3.22 -7.50
C ASP A 80 -9.41 -3.14 -5.97
N ARG A 81 -10.60 -3.15 -5.37
CA ARG A 81 -10.81 -3.07 -3.94
C ARG A 81 -10.12 -4.22 -3.19
N CYS A 82 -10.00 -5.40 -3.81
CA CYS A 82 -9.23 -6.52 -3.25
C CYS A 82 -7.73 -6.22 -3.11
N PHE A 83 -7.15 -5.59 -4.14
CA PHE A 83 -5.74 -5.17 -4.09
C PHE A 83 -5.55 -4.10 -3.00
N LEU A 84 -6.42 -3.09 -2.98
CA LEU A 84 -6.34 -2.00 -2.00
C LEU A 84 -6.43 -2.53 -0.56
N LYS A 85 -7.34 -3.48 -0.31
CA LYS A 85 -7.45 -4.15 0.99
C LYS A 85 -6.15 -4.82 1.39
N THR A 86 -5.59 -5.60 0.47
CA THR A 86 -4.32 -6.31 0.71
C THR A 86 -3.18 -5.33 0.94
N LEU A 87 -3.13 -4.24 0.18
CA LEU A 87 -2.11 -3.20 0.31
C LEU A 87 -2.15 -2.55 1.70
N VAL A 88 -3.34 -2.12 2.16
CA VAL A 88 -3.52 -1.52 3.49
C VAL A 88 -3.14 -2.51 4.60
N GLN A 89 -3.50 -3.79 4.46
CA GLN A 89 -3.09 -4.83 5.42
C GLN A 89 -1.58 -5.01 5.48
N LYS A 90 -0.90 -5.08 4.33
CA LYS A 90 0.56 -5.24 4.27
C LYS A 90 1.29 -4.00 4.80
N ILE A 91 0.77 -2.79 4.57
CA ILE A 91 1.29 -1.54 5.16
C ILE A 91 1.22 -1.60 6.69
N LYS A 92 0.05 -1.95 7.25
CA LYS A 92 -0.12 -2.12 8.71
C LYS A 92 0.88 -3.13 9.28
N THR A 93 1.01 -4.30 8.65
CA THR A 93 1.95 -5.33 9.10
C THR A 93 3.39 -4.85 9.03
N CYS A 94 3.77 -4.12 7.98
CA CYS A 94 5.13 -3.62 7.82
C CYS A 94 5.48 -2.54 8.86
N TRP A 95 4.55 -1.62 9.13
CA TRP A 95 4.70 -0.65 10.22
C TRP A 95 4.84 -1.34 11.58
N ASN A 96 4.01 -2.33 11.86
CA ASN A 96 4.11 -3.12 13.10
C ASN A 96 5.47 -3.82 13.23
N LYS A 97 6.09 -4.23 12.12
CA LYS A 97 7.41 -4.84 12.13
C LYS A 97 8.48 -3.81 12.54
N ILE A 98 8.52 -2.65 11.89
CA ILE A 98 9.42 -1.54 12.23
C ILE A 98 9.25 -1.14 13.70
N LEU A 99 8.02 -0.89 14.13
CA LEU A 99 7.73 -0.39 15.49
C LEU A 99 8.01 -1.43 16.59
N ARG A 100 8.04 -2.71 16.26
CA ARG A 100 8.40 -3.79 17.20
C ARG A 100 9.90 -4.08 17.23
N GLY A 101 10.70 -3.50 16.33
CA GLY A 101 12.14 -3.72 16.26
C GLY A 101 12.54 -5.16 15.92
N ARG A 102 11.72 -5.87 15.13
CA ARG A 102 11.98 -7.26 14.69
C ARG A 102 12.27 -7.35 13.20
#